data_AF-A0AA96TUI2-F1
#
_entry.id   AF-A0AA96TUI2-F1
#
_cell.length_a   1.000
_cell.length_b   1.000
_cell.length_c   1.000
_cell.angle_alpha   90.00
_cell.angle_beta   90.00
_cell.angle_gamma   90.00
#
_symmetry.space_group_name_H-M   'P 1'
#
loop_
_entity.id
_entity.type
_entity.pdbx_description
1 polymer ?
#
loop_
_entity_poly.entity_id
_entity_poly.type
_entity_poly.pdbx_seq_one_letter_code
_entity_poly.pdbx_strand_id
1 'polypeptide(L)'
;MVGKQVFPHVLRHSTAMRLLRAGVDITVIALWLGHESVATTQVYIHADLELKERALARTAPINVTPGRYQPTDTIIEFLNNL
;
A
#
# COMPACT_ATOMS: atom_id res chain seq x y z
N MET A 1 -19.76 5.66 8.96
CA MET A 1 -19.29 4.42 9.59
C MET A 1 -20.40 3.62 10.28
N VAL A 2 -21.69 3.90 10.02
CA VAL A 2 -22.79 3.12 10.60
C VAL A 2 -23.00 1.86 9.76
N GLY A 3 -22.94 0.68 10.39
CA GLY A 3 -23.28 -0.61 9.76
C GLY A 3 -22.12 -1.52 9.31
N LYS A 4 -20.84 -1.11 9.43
CA LYS A 4 -19.71 -2.02 9.16
C LYS A 4 -19.40 -2.88 10.39
N GLN A 5 -19.34 -4.21 10.21
CA GLN A 5 -18.80 -5.10 11.23
C GLN A 5 -17.29 -4.86 11.36
N VAL A 6 -16.87 -4.36 12.52
CA VAL A 6 -15.45 -4.11 12.84
C VAL A 6 -14.99 -5.22 13.77
N PHE A 7 -13.95 -5.93 13.35
CA PHE A 7 -13.28 -6.93 14.17
C PHE A 7 -11.93 -6.41 14.67
N PRO A 8 -11.40 -6.92 15.78
CA PRO A 8 -10.10 -6.49 16.32
C PRO A 8 -8.96 -6.51 15.28
N HIS A 9 -8.96 -7.49 14.38
CA HIS A 9 -7.97 -7.58 13.30
C HIS A 9 -8.02 -6.37 12.33
N VAL A 10 -9.20 -5.81 12.07
CA VAL A 10 -9.37 -4.63 11.21
C VAL A 10 -8.74 -3.40 11.85
N LEU A 11 -8.87 -3.23 13.16
CA LEU A 11 -8.25 -2.14 13.91
C LEU A 11 -6.73 -2.28 13.95
N ARG A 12 -6.22 -3.50 14.17
CA ARG A 12 -4.78 -3.82 14.11
C ARG A 12 -4.21 -3.48 12.74
N HIS A 13 -4.88 -3.92 11.68
CA HIS A 13 -4.48 -3.63 10.29
C HIS A 13 -4.49 -2.12 10.00
N SER A 14 -5.54 -1.42 10.41
CA SER A 14 -5.66 0.03 10.22
C SER A 14 -4.55 0.79 10.95
N THR A 15 -4.20 0.37 12.16
CA THR A 15 -3.12 0.96 12.96
C THR A 15 -1.77 0.75 12.28
N ALA A 16 -1.48 -0.49 11.85
CA ALA A 16 -0.25 -0.82 11.16
C ALA A 16 -0.05 0.00 9.86
N MET A 17 -1.10 0.10 9.04
CA MET A 17 -1.06 0.88 7.79
C MET A 17 -0.85 2.37 8.05
N ARG A 18 -1.45 2.94 9.12
CA ARG A 18 -1.22 4.34 9.49
C ARG A 18 0.22 4.60 9.92
N LEU A 19 0.80 3.71 10.71
CA LEU A 19 2.21 3.82 11.12
C LEU A 19 3.15 3.70 9.92
N LEU A 20 2.89 2.75 9.03
CA LEU A 20 3.69 2.56 7.81
C LEU A 20 3.67 3.81 6.92
N ARG A 21 2.49 4.40 6.70
CA ARG A 21 2.33 5.63 5.91
C ARG A 21 2.95 6.85 6.56
N ALA A 22 3.01 6.89 7.89
CA ALA A 22 3.74 7.91 8.64
C ALA A 22 5.28 7.75 8.54
N GLY A 23 5.77 6.70 7.85
CA GLY A 23 7.19 6.46 7.65
C GLY A 23 7.86 5.67 8.78
N VAL A 24 7.09 5.05 9.67
CA VAL A 24 7.64 4.17 10.71
C VAL A 24 8.14 2.89 10.07
N ASP A 25 9.34 2.46 10.47
CA ASP A 25 9.98 1.26 9.94
C ASP A 25 9.16 -0.02 10.25
N ILE A 26 9.13 -0.94 9.29
CA ILE A 26 8.32 -2.17 9.37
C ILE A 26 8.74 -3.08 10.54
N THR A 27 10.02 -3.07 10.92
CA THR A 27 10.52 -3.86 12.06
C THR A 27 10.05 -3.27 13.38
N VAL A 28 9.96 -1.94 13.48
CA VAL A 28 9.38 -1.24 14.63
C VAL A 28 7.89 -1.54 14.75
N ILE A 29 7.16 -1.50 13.62
CA ILE A 29 5.74 -1.88 13.60
C ILE A 29 5.55 -3.34 14.02
N ALA A 30 6.40 -4.26 13.52
CA ALA A 30 6.35 -5.67 13.89
C ALA A 30 6.55 -5.87 15.40
N LEU A 31 7.55 -5.20 15.98
CA LEU A 31 7.84 -5.24 17.42
C LEU A 31 6.68 -4.67 18.24
N TRP A 32 6.15 -3.51 17.84
CA TRP A 32 5.06 -2.84 18.56
C TRP A 32 3.75 -3.65 18.54
N LEU A 33 3.54 -4.40 17.45
CA LEU A 33 2.39 -5.30 17.30
C LEU A 33 2.63 -6.68 17.93
N GLY A 34 3.85 -7.00 18.37
CA GLY A 34 4.19 -8.29 18.97
C GLY A 34 4.20 -9.43 17.96
N HIS A 35 4.58 -9.17 16.70
CA HIS A 35 4.77 -10.22 15.71
C HIS A 35 6.07 -10.99 15.99
N GLU A 36 5.95 -12.30 16.20
CA GLU A 36 7.09 -13.23 16.33
C GLU A 36 7.97 -13.24 15.07
N SER A 37 7.35 -13.05 13.90
CA SER A 37 8.05 -12.99 12.62
C SER A 37 7.70 -11.73 11.83
N VAL A 38 8.73 -11.03 11.37
CA VAL A 38 8.62 -9.86 10.48
C VAL A 38 7.88 -10.21 9.18
N ALA A 39 7.91 -11.48 8.74
CA ALA A 39 7.18 -11.94 7.55
C ALA A 39 5.67 -11.67 7.65
N THR A 40 5.09 -11.79 8.85
CA THR A 40 3.66 -11.49 9.06
C THR A 40 3.32 -10.00 8.90
N THR A 41 4.30 -9.12 9.11
CA THR A 41 4.17 -7.66 8.96
C THR A 41 4.40 -7.21 7.52
N GLN A 42 5.12 -7.99 6.70
CA GLN A 42 5.40 -7.66 5.29
C GLN A 42 4.14 -7.49 4.45
N VAL A 43 3.01 -8.09 4.87
CA VAL A 43 1.70 -7.89 4.24
C VAL A 43 1.34 -6.41 4.11
N TYR A 44 1.75 -5.55 5.05
CA TYR A 44 1.46 -4.11 5.01
C TYR A 44 2.26 -3.38 3.92
N ILE A 45 3.51 -3.78 3.68
CA ILE A 45 4.33 -3.23 2.60
C ILE A 45 3.68 -3.56 1.25
N HIS A 46 3.20 -4.79 1.08
CA HIS A 46 2.53 -5.20 -0.15
C HIS A 46 1.15 -4.57 -0.32
N ALA A 47 0.48 -4.16 0.75
CA ALA A 47 -0.81 -3.47 0.68
C ALA A 47 -0.68 -1.98 0.31
N ASP A 48 0.47 -1.35 0.51
CA ASP A 48 0.66 0.08 0.23
C ASP A 48 1.14 0.34 -1.20
N LEU A 49 0.22 0.78 -2.07
CA LEU A 49 0.52 1.09 -3.48
C LEU A 49 1.47 2.29 -3.64
N GLU A 50 1.36 3.30 -2.76
CA GLU A 50 2.19 4.50 -2.84
C GLU A 50 3.65 4.19 -2.46
N LEU A 51 3.85 3.34 -1.46
CA LEU A 51 5.18 2.83 -1.12
C LEU A 51 5.79 2.04 -2.27
N LYS A 52 5.00 1.19 -2.96
CA LYS A 52 5.46 0.45 -4.15
C LYS A 52 5.84 1.38 -5.28
N GLU A 53 5.02 2.38 -5.57
CA GLU A 53 5.31 3.38 -6.61
C GLU A 53 6.61 4.13 -6.32
N ARG A 54 6.82 4.58 -5.08
CA ARG A 54 8.08 5.22 -4.65
C ARG A 54 9.29 4.28 -4.77
N ALA A 55 9.13 3.00 -4.43
CA ALA A 55 10.22 2.03 -4.57
C ALA A 55 10.60 1.83 -6.05
N LEU A 56 9.62 1.69 -6.93
CA LEU A 56 9.84 1.58 -8.38
C LEU A 56 10.50 2.83 -8.97
N ALA A 57 10.10 4.02 -8.51
CA ALA A 57 10.70 5.29 -8.95
C ALA A 57 12.21 5.38 -8.64
N ARG A 58 12.67 4.74 -7.55
CA ARG A 58 14.11 4.69 -7.20
C ARG A 58 14.92 3.75 -8.09
N THR A 59 14.27 2.84 -8.80
CA THR A 59 14.91 1.85 -9.67
C THR A 59 14.51 2.03 -11.13
N ALA A 60 13.98 3.20 -11.50
CA ALA A 60 13.56 3.46 -12.87
C ALA A 60 14.76 3.36 -13.84
N PRO A 61 14.62 2.63 -14.97
CA PRO A 61 15.68 2.54 -15.96
C PRO A 61 16.09 3.91 -16.50
N ILE A 62 17.38 4.10 -16.79
CA ILE A 62 17.96 5.39 -17.24
C ILE A 62 17.33 5.88 -18.55
N ASN A 63 16.74 5.00 -19.35
CA ASN A 63 16.24 5.28 -20.70
C ASN A 63 14.71 5.24 -20.83
N VAL A 64 13.98 5.39 -19.73
CA VAL A 64 12.51 5.54 -19.75
C VAL A 64 12.12 6.88 -19.13
N THR A 65 11.19 7.58 -19.78
CA THR A 65 10.59 8.79 -19.22
C THR A 65 9.73 8.38 -18.01
N PRO A 66 10.06 8.82 -16.79
CA PRO A 66 9.25 8.52 -15.63
C PRO A 66 7.90 9.24 -15.72
N GLY A 67 6.82 8.57 -15.31
CA GLY A 67 5.48 9.14 -15.30
C GLY A 67 4.41 8.15 -14.87
N ARG A 68 3.27 8.66 -14.39
CA ARG A 68 2.06 7.83 -14.22
C ARG A 68 1.43 7.58 -15.57
N TYR A 69 1.01 6.34 -15.80
CA TYR A 69 0.22 5.99 -16.97
C TYR A 69 -1.05 6.84 -17.02
N GLN A 70 -1.26 7.51 -18.16
CA GLN A 70 -2.49 8.22 -18.45
C GLN A 70 -3.25 7.43 -19.53
N PRO A 71 -4.40 6.82 -19.20
CA PRO A 71 -5.20 6.11 -20.18
C PRO A 71 -5.76 7.08 -21.23
N THR A 72 -5.92 6.59 -22.47
CA THR A 72 -6.59 7.33 -23.54
C THR A 72 -8.10 7.36 -23.31
N ASP A 73 -8.78 8.37 -23.88
CA ASP A 73 -10.23 8.54 -23.77
C ASP A 73 -10.99 7.26 -24.18
N THR A 74 -10.50 6.56 -25.20
CA THR A 74 -11.06 5.27 -25.67
C THR A 74 -11.05 4.17 -24.60
N ILE A 75 -10.00 4.10 -23.77
CA ILE A 75 -9.87 3.11 -22.69
C ILE A 75 -10.81 3.48 -21.54
N ILE A 76 -10.90 4.77 -21.21
CA ILE A 76 -11.82 5.25 -20.18
C ILE A 76 -13.28 4.98 -20.58
N GLU A 77 -13.62 5.22 -21.85
CA GLU A 77 -14.96 4.99 -22.39
C GLU A 77 -15.35 3.50 -22.37
N PHE A 78 -14.41 2.60 -22.71
CA PHE A 78 -14.61 1.16 -22.57
C PHE A 78 -14.90 0.73 -21.13
N LEU A 79 -14.12 1.23 -20.16
CA LEU A 79 -14.27 0.86 -18.73
C LEU A 79 -15.58 1.36 -18.12
N ASN A 80 -16.08 2.52 -18.57
CA ASN A 80 -17.36 3.06 -18.10
C ASN A 80 -18.58 2.31 -18.65
N ASN A 81 -18.41 1.53 -19.72
CA ASN A 81 -19.46 0.74 -20.36
C ASN A 81 -19.47 -0.73 -19.90
N LEU A 82 -18.70 -1.08 -18.85
CA LEU A 82 -18.67 -2.38 -18.20
C LEU A 82 -19.64 -2.44 -17.01
#